data_AF-A0A1N7RE10-F1
#
_entry.id   AF-A0A1N7RE10-F1
#
_cell.length_a   1.000
_cell.length_b   1.000
_cell.length_c   1.000
_cell.angle_alpha   90.00
_cell.angle_beta   90.00
_cell.angle_gamma   90.00
#
_symmetry.space_group_name_H-M   'P 1'
#
loop_
_entity.id
_entity.type
_entity.pdbx_description
1 polymer ?
#
loop_
_entity_poly.entity_id
_entity_poly.type
_entity_poly.pdbx_seq_one_letter_code
_entity_poly.pdbx_strand_id
1 'polypeptide(L)'
;MTYRSIPTSLRLKAMLVDHFCMTCISLFFAIPLIVYLVIDPLGYAHFELATYHNLYYLLVFGLSLYFCKDSLNGQSYAKRKYDFQVIDRITGQPASPLKCLVRNIFCLVWPVEVLVSPETMHKRIGDKITGTELVKSPRLSEVPKVKYGQVALCVCISFAVHAGVFFLIF
;
A
#
# COMPACT_ATOMS: atom_id res chain seq x y z
N MET A 1 -3.94 26.47 -9.84
CA MET A 1 -4.26 25.42 -10.82
C MET A 1 -5.54 24.74 -10.39
N THR A 2 -6.60 24.82 -11.18
CA THR A 2 -7.87 24.13 -10.91
C THR A 2 -7.70 22.64 -11.26
N TYR A 3 -7.34 21.84 -10.26
CA TYR A 3 -7.35 20.39 -10.40
C TYR A 3 -8.79 19.95 -10.71
N ARG A 4 -9.03 19.45 -11.94
CA ARG A 4 -10.32 18.85 -12.30
C ARG A 4 -10.67 17.80 -11.25
N SER A 5 -11.86 17.93 -10.65
CA SER A 5 -12.38 16.98 -9.68
C SER A 5 -12.43 15.60 -10.34
N ILE A 6 -11.71 14.63 -9.76
CA ILE A 6 -11.77 13.24 -10.22
C ILE A 6 -13.12 12.69 -9.76
N PRO A 7 -13.92 12.08 -10.65
CA PRO A 7 -15.19 11.49 -10.26
C PRO A 7 -14.97 10.38 -9.22
N THR A 8 -15.80 10.36 -8.18
CA THR A 8 -15.70 9.42 -7.05
C THR A 8 -15.67 7.96 -7.51
N SER A 9 -16.46 7.61 -8.52
CA SER A 9 -16.50 6.25 -9.11
C SER A 9 -15.14 5.81 -9.67
N LEU A 10 -14.38 6.71 -10.29
CA LEU A 10 -13.07 6.38 -10.85
C LEU A 10 -12.00 6.30 -9.75
N ARG A 11 -12.10 7.12 -8.69
CA ARG A 11 -11.25 6.99 -7.49
C ARG A 11 -11.47 5.63 -6.82
N LEU A 12 -12.73 5.22 -6.65
CA LEU A 12 -13.08 3.93 -6.07
C LEU A 12 -12.58 2.77 -6.93
N LYS A 13 -12.75 2.83 -8.25
CA LYS A 13 -12.18 1.83 -9.18
C LYS A 13 -10.66 1.71 -9.01
N ALA A 14 -9.94 2.83 -8.96
CA ALA A 14 -8.48 2.81 -8.75
C ALA A 14 -8.11 2.21 -7.38
N MET A 15 -8.85 2.54 -6.31
CA MET A 15 -8.65 1.95 -4.98
C MET A 15 -8.87 0.43 -4.99
N LEU A 16 -9.95 -0.05 -5.61
CA LEU A 16 -10.29 -1.47 -5.67
C LEU A 16 -9.26 -2.25 -6.48
N VAL A 17 -8.83 -1.73 -7.63
CA VAL A 17 -7.78 -2.36 -8.43
C VAL A 17 -6.46 -2.40 -7.66
N ASP A 18 -6.08 -1.32 -6.98
CA ASP A 18 -4.90 -1.32 -6.11
C ASP A 18 -5.01 -2.35 -4.99
N HIS A 19 -6.16 -2.44 -4.33
CA HIS A 19 -6.38 -3.40 -3.26
C HIS A 19 -6.26 -4.83 -3.78
N PHE A 20 -6.95 -5.16 -4.87
CA PHE A 20 -6.89 -6.47 -5.49
C PHE A 20 -5.46 -6.84 -5.93
N CYS A 21 -4.78 -5.96 -6.69
CA CYS A 21 -3.42 -6.23 -7.15
C CYS A 21 -2.45 -6.43 -5.99
N MET A 22 -2.52 -5.60 -4.94
CA MET A 22 -1.61 -5.73 -3.81
C MET A 22 -1.95 -6.94 -2.94
N THR A 23 -3.22 -7.31 -2.80
CA THR A 23 -3.62 -8.55 -2.12
C THR A 23 -3.08 -9.78 -2.87
N CYS A 24 -3.16 -9.81 -4.20
CA CYS A 24 -2.55 -10.90 -4.99
C CYS A 24 -1.03 -11.00 -4.78
N ILE A 25 -0.33 -9.86 -4.72
CA ILE A 25 1.12 -9.84 -4.44
C ILE A 25 1.41 -10.35 -3.03
N SER A 26 0.69 -9.87 -2.01
CA SER A 26 0.88 -10.33 -0.63
C SER A 26 0.55 -11.81 -0.47
N LEU A 27 -0.50 -12.31 -1.16
CA LEU A 27 -0.86 -13.73 -1.18
C LEU A 27 0.23 -14.60 -1.80
N PHE A 28 0.85 -14.14 -2.89
CA PHE A 28 1.96 -14.87 -3.52
C PHE A 28 3.09 -15.16 -2.52
N PHE A 29 3.48 -14.16 -1.72
CA PHE A 29 4.47 -14.35 -0.65
C PHE A 29 3.96 -15.19 0.52
N ALA A 30 2.64 -15.24 0.73
CA ALA A 30 2.01 -16.03 1.78
C ALA A 30 1.83 -17.51 1.42
N ILE A 31 1.92 -17.90 0.14
CA ILE A 31 1.70 -19.28 -0.33
C ILE A 31 2.49 -20.31 0.50
N PRO A 32 3.80 -20.16 0.74
CA PRO A 32 4.57 -21.12 1.53
C PRO A 32 4.00 -21.32 2.94
N LEU A 33 3.57 -20.24 3.60
CA LEU A 33 2.94 -20.29 4.92
C LEU A 33 1.56 -20.95 4.85
N ILE A 34 0.75 -20.66 3.84
CA ILE A 34 -0.56 -21.28 3.66
C ILE A 34 -0.42 -22.80 3.44
N VAL A 35 0.51 -23.21 2.58
CA VAL A 35 0.81 -24.64 2.34
C VAL A 35 1.25 -25.32 3.63
N TYR A 36 2.13 -24.67 4.40
CA TYR A 36 2.55 -25.14 5.72
C TYR A 36 1.36 -25.37 6.67
N LEU A 37 0.49 -24.36 6.80
CA LEU A 37 -0.68 -24.40 7.68
C LEU A 37 -1.70 -25.48 7.30
N VAL A 38 -1.71 -25.92 6.04
CA VAL A 38 -2.59 -27.00 5.57
C VAL A 38 -1.96 -28.38 5.77
N ILE A 39 -0.66 -28.54 5.55
CA ILE A 39 0.02 -29.85 5.59
C ILE A 39 0.29 -30.32 7.02
N ASP A 40 0.69 -29.43 7.93
CA ASP A 40 1.10 -29.79 9.30
C ASP A 40 -0.03 -30.48 10.10
N PRO A 41 -1.29 -29.98 10.10
CA PRO A 41 -2.38 -30.67 10.79
C PRO A 41 -2.77 -32.02 10.19
N LEU A 42 -2.37 -32.30 8.94
CA LEU A 42 -2.64 -33.58 8.27
C LEU A 42 -1.63 -34.67 8.64
N GLY A 43 -0.60 -34.34 9.41
CA GLY A 43 0.40 -35.30 9.90
C GLY A 43 1.36 -35.81 8.82
N TYR A 44 1.38 -35.20 7.62
CA TYR A 44 2.31 -35.57 6.56
C TYR A 44 3.74 -35.10 6.83
N ALA A 45 3.90 -34.11 7.70
CA ALA A 45 5.20 -33.61 8.15
C ALA A 45 5.03 -32.91 9.51
N HIS A 46 6.02 -33.05 10.38
CA HIS A 46 6.13 -32.29 11.62
C HIS A 46 7.25 -31.29 11.45
N PHE A 47 6.90 -30.01 11.48
CA PHE A 47 7.86 -28.94 11.27
C PHE A 47 8.13 -28.15 12.55
N GLU A 48 9.33 -27.59 12.65
CA GLU A 48 9.76 -26.84 13.83
C GLU A 48 9.18 -25.42 13.85
N LEU A 49 9.02 -24.86 15.05
CA LEU A 49 8.58 -23.47 15.26
C LEU A 49 9.46 -22.46 14.50
N ALA A 50 10.76 -22.74 14.35
CA ALA A 50 11.67 -21.90 13.58
C ALA A 50 11.27 -21.79 12.11
N THR A 51 10.74 -22.86 11.51
CA THR A 51 10.23 -22.86 10.13
C THR A 51 9.01 -21.95 10.02
N TYR A 52 8.09 -21.99 10.99
CA TYR A 52 6.93 -21.11 11.04
C TYR A 52 7.33 -19.63 11.06
N HIS A 53 8.28 -19.25 11.94
CA HIS A 53 8.80 -17.88 12.00
C HIS A 53 9.43 -17.44 10.68
N ASN A 54 10.23 -18.31 10.05
CA ASN A 54 10.88 -18.00 8.77
C ASN A 54 9.86 -17.75 7.65
N LEU A 55 8.81 -18.58 7.56
CA LEU A 55 7.75 -18.42 6.57
C LEU A 55 6.89 -17.17 6.85
N TYR A 56 6.71 -16.81 8.11
CA TYR A 56 6.00 -15.60 8.48
C TYR A 56 6.71 -14.34 7.97
N TYR A 57 8.04 -14.28 7.96
CA TYR A 57 8.76 -13.13 7.39
C TYR A 57 8.46 -12.90 5.90
N LEU A 58 8.14 -13.95 5.13
CA LEU A 58 7.72 -13.79 3.73
C LEU A 58 6.35 -13.11 3.65
N LEU A 59 5.40 -13.51 4.49
CA LEU A 59 4.09 -12.83 4.59
C LEU A 59 4.28 -11.35 4.97
N VAL A 60 5.10 -11.08 6.00
CA VAL A 60 5.41 -9.71 6.43
C VAL A 60 6.01 -8.88 5.32
N PHE A 61 6.91 -9.47 4.53
CA PHE A 61 7.48 -8.81 3.36
C PHE A 61 6.39 -8.46 2.33
N GLY A 62 5.50 -9.40 2.02
CA GLY A 62 4.35 -9.17 1.13
C GLY A 62 3.41 -8.05 1.62
N LEU A 63 3.14 -7.98 2.93
CA LEU A 63 2.38 -6.90 3.55
C LEU A 63 3.14 -5.56 3.52
N SER A 64 4.45 -5.59 3.69
CA SER A 64 5.27 -4.39 3.65
C SER A 64 5.20 -3.70 2.29
N LEU A 65 5.23 -4.49 1.21
CA LEU A 65 5.01 -4.00 -0.15
C LEU A 65 3.61 -3.40 -0.33
N TYR A 66 2.58 -3.98 0.28
CA TYR A 66 1.21 -3.45 0.26
C TYR A 66 1.15 -2.00 0.73
N PHE A 67 1.77 -1.68 1.86
CA PHE A 67 1.80 -0.31 2.40
C PHE A 67 2.72 0.63 1.61
N CYS A 68 3.70 0.09 0.88
CA CYS A 68 4.60 0.87 0.02
C CYS A 68 4.15 0.99 -1.45
N LYS A 69 2.94 0.55 -1.81
CA LYS A 69 2.46 0.54 -3.21
C LYS A 69 2.54 1.88 -3.95
N ASP A 70 2.43 3.00 -3.23
CA ASP A 70 2.44 4.36 -3.79
C ASP A 70 3.80 5.06 -3.67
N SER A 71 4.82 4.39 -3.14
CA SER A 71 6.14 4.97 -2.89
C SER A 71 6.89 5.32 -4.19
N LEU A 72 6.49 4.77 -5.33
CA LEU A 72 7.08 5.06 -6.63
C LEU A 72 6.39 6.27 -7.27
N ASN A 73 6.93 7.47 -7.04
CA ASN A 73 6.44 8.75 -7.58
C ASN A 73 4.97 9.07 -7.25
N GLY A 74 4.49 8.62 -6.08
CA GLY A 74 3.10 8.83 -5.69
C GLY A 74 2.10 8.03 -6.54
N GLN A 75 2.55 6.96 -7.20
CA GLN A 75 1.75 6.17 -8.13
C GLN A 75 1.94 4.67 -7.94
N SER A 76 0.89 4.01 -7.48
CA SER A 76 0.70 2.57 -7.61
C SER A 76 0.35 2.13 -9.04
N TYR A 77 0.30 0.82 -9.25
CA TYR A 77 -0.07 0.21 -10.52
C TYR A 77 -1.41 0.73 -11.06
N ALA A 78 -2.49 0.73 -10.25
CA ALA A 78 -3.79 1.21 -10.73
C ALA A 78 -3.76 2.70 -11.05
N LYS A 79 -3.05 3.50 -10.24
CA LYS A 79 -2.95 4.94 -10.45
C LYS A 79 -2.21 5.27 -11.75
N ARG A 80 -1.19 4.49 -12.13
CA ARG A 80 -0.56 4.59 -13.46
C ARG A 80 -1.54 4.26 -14.57
N LYS A 81 -2.36 3.21 -14.41
CA LYS A 81 -3.38 2.81 -15.40
C LYS A 81 -4.48 3.86 -15.60
N TYR A 82 -4.82 4.62 -14.56
CA TYR A 82 -5.89 5.63 -14.60
C TYR A 82 -5.38 7.08 -14.73
N ASP A 83 -4.10 7.28 -15.03
CA ASP A 83 -3.46 8.61 -15.10
C ASP A 83 -3.69 9.44 -13.82
N PHE A 84 -3.53 8.81 -12.65
CA PHE A 84 -3.61 9.47 -11.36
C PHE A 84 -2.24 9.60 -10.74
N GLN A 85 -2.04 10.69 -10.02
CA GLN A 85 -0.83 10.91 -9.25
C GLN A 85 -1.15 11.52 -7.91
N VAL A 86 -0.36 11.14 -6.93
CA VAL A 86 -0.45 11.65 -5.58
C VAL A 86 0.61 12.71 -5.44
N ILE A 87 0.15 13.92 -5.16
CA ILE A 87 1.03 15.07 -4.98
C ILE A 87 0.96 15.57 -3.55
N ASP A 88 2.02 16.25 -3.16
CA ASP A 88 2.08 17.07 -1.97
C ASP A 88 1.39 18.41 -2.26
N ARG A 89 0.44 18.82 -1.40
CA ARG A 89 -0.32 20.07 -1.61
C ARG A 89 0.54 21.32 -1.55
N ILE A 90 1.61 21.31 -0.76
CA ILE A 90 2.45 22.49 -0.55
C ILE A 90 3.37 22.67 -1.75
N THR A 91 4.00 21.58 -2.20
CA THR A 91 5.01 21.65 -3.27
C THR A 91 4.44 21.45 -4.67
N GLY A 92 3.25 20.84 -4.79
CA GLY A 92 2.67 20.43 -6.07
C GLY A 92 3.41 19.27 -6.75
N GLN A 93 4.47 18.75 -6.12
CA GLN A 93 5.32 17.67 -6.62
C GLN A 93 4.78 16.31 -6.17
N PRO A 94 5.21 15.20 -6.79
CA PRO A 94 4.82 13.87 -6.32
C PRO A 94 5.16 13.69 -4.84
N ALA A 95 4.21 13.09 -4.11
CA ALA A 95 4.40 12.82 -2.69
C ALA A 95 5.63 11.95 -2.46
N SER A 96 6.39 12.26 -1.41
CA SER A 96 7.56 11.48 -1.02
C SER A 96 7.15 10.07 -0.59
N PRO A 97 8.03 9.06 -0.73
CA PRO A 97 7.76 7.69 -0.29
C PRO A 97 7.27 7.62 1.16
N LEU A 98 7.82 8.44 2.06
CA LEU A 98 7.40 8.49 3.46
C LEU A 98 5.98 9.02 3.64
N LYS A 99 5.60 10.08 2.91
CA LYS A 99 4.21 10.58 2.89
C LYS A 99 3.26 9.53 2.32
N CYS A 100 3.69 8.81 1.28
CA CYS A 100 2.91 7.70 0.73
C CYS A 100 2.72 6.56 1.73
N LEU A 101 3.76 6.18 2.48
CA LEU A 101 3.69 5.15 3.52
C LEU A 101 2.68 5.54 4.60
N VAL A 102 2.83 6.72 5.21
CA VAL A 102 1.92 7.20 6.27
C VAL A 102 0.48 7.26 5.77
N ARG A 103 0.28 7.75 4.53
CA ARG A 103 -1.05 7.77 3.93
C ARG A 103 -1.63 6.37 3.75
N ASN A 104 -0.81 5.40 3.36
CA ASN A 104 -1.25 4.04 3.09
C ASN A 104 -1.56 3.24 4.36
N ILE A 105 -1.08 3.64 5.53
CA ILE A 105 -1.50 3.06 6.81
C ILE A 105 -3.02 3.18 6.98
N PHE A 106 -3.57 4.35 6.61
CA PHE A 106 -5.01 4.60 6.64
C PHE A 106 -5.79 3.87 5.54
N CYS A 107 -5.13 3.15 4.63
CA CYS A 107 -5.85 2.31 3.69
C CYS A 107 -6.69 1.25 4.40
N LEU A 108 -6.37 0.78 5.61
CA LEU A 108 -7.23 -0.17 6.32
C LEU A 108 -8.63 0.40 6.66
N VAL A 109 -8.73 1.72 6.79
CA VAL A 109 -9.96 2.44 7.13
C VAL A 109 -10.81 2.74 5.89
N TRP A 110 -10.32 2.40 4.68
CA TRP A 110 -10.99 2.72 3.41
C TRP A 110 -12.46 2.27 3.31
N PRO A 111 -12.88 1.09 3.80
CA PRO A 111 -14.28 0.66 3.67
C PRO A 111 -15.20 1.53 4.54
N VAL A 112 -14.74 1.90 5.74
CA VAL A 112 -15.46 2.79 6.65
C VAL A 112 -15.61 4.17 6.02
N GLU A 113 -14.55 4.69 5.39
CA GLU A 113 -14.62 5.97 4.67
C GLU A 113 -15.66 5.95 3.54
N VAL A 114 -15.74 4.84 2.78
CA VAL A 114 -16.72 4.67 1.69
C VAL A 114 -18.16 4.68 2.23
N LEU A 115 -18.40 3.99 3.36
CA LEU A 115 -19.74 3.85 3.93
C LEU A 115 -20.22 5.13 4.60
N VAL A 116 -19.35 5.81 5.35
CA VAL A 116 -19.74 6.97 6.17
C VAL A 116 -19.78 8.25 5.36
N SER A 117 -18.94 8.40 4.34
CA SER A 117 -18.88 9.66 3.61
C SER A 117 -18.47 9.51 2.14
N PRO A 118 -19.42 9.05 1.29
CA PRO A 118 -19.21 8.97 -0.15
C PRO A 118 -18.90 10.33 -0.77
N GLU A 119 -19.45 11.41 -0.21
CA GLU A 119 -19.21 12.78 -0.65
C GLU A 119 -17.82 13.27 -0.26
N THR A 120 -17.25 12.88 0.88
CA THR A 120 -15.87 13.31 1.24
C THR A 120 -14.75 12.45 0.67
N MET A 121 -15.08 11.47 -0.20
CA MET A 121 -14.12 10.66 -0.99
C MET A 121 -13.07 11.49 -1.76
N HIS A 122 -13.33 12.79 -1.96
CA HIS A 122 -12.39 13.75 -2.50
C HIS A 122 -11.06 13.78 -1.71
N LYS A 123 -11.12 13.58 -0.38
CA LYS A 123 -9.97 13.64 0.54
C LYS A 123 -10.06 12.52 1.57
N ARG A 124 -9.28 11.46 1.35
CA ARG A 124 -9.18 10.33 2.30
C ARG A 124 -8.64 10.80 3.64
N ILE A 125 -8.85 10.04 4.71
CA ILE A 125 -8.27 10.37 6.03
C ILE A 125 -6.75 10.50 5.92
N GLY A 126 -6.12 9.53 5.25
CA GLY A 126 -4.68 9.59 4.98
C GLY A 126 -4.24 10.86 4.24
N ASP A 127 -5.02 11.33 3.25
CA ASP A 127 -4.71 12.56 2.48
C ASP A 127 -4.77 13.81 3.37
N LYS A 128 -5.68 13.84 4.35
CA LYS A 128 -5.79 14.96 5.32
C LYS A 128 -4.58 14.99 6.25
N ILE A 129 -4.13 13.83 6.72
CA ILE A 129 -3.04 13.71 7.69
C ILE A 129 -1.67 14.02 7.05
N THR A 130 -1.42 13.53 5.83
CA THR A 130 -0.13 13.72 5.17
C THR A 130 -0.04 15.00 4.33
N GLY A 131 -1.14 15.76 4.25
CA GLY A 131 -1.24 16.94 3.40
C GLY A 131 -1.08 16.62 1.91
N THR A 132 -1.49 15.41 1.50
CA THR A 132 -1.43 14.99 0.08
C THR A 132 -2.78 15.10 -0.58
N GLU A 133 -2.78 15.03 -1.90
CA GLU A 133 -4.01 14.86 -2.67
C GLU A 133 -3.78 14.03 -3.92
N LEU A 134 -4.85 13.34 -4.32
CA LEU A 134 -4.89 12.57 -5.56
C LEU A 134 -5.43 13.47 -6.66
N VAL A 135 -4.58 13.73 -7.66
CA VAL A 135 -4.87 14.55 -8.82
C VAL A 135 -4.79 13.73 -10.08
N LYS A 136 -5.44 14.18 -11.16
CA LYS A 136 -5.19 13.62 -12.48
C LYS A 136 -3.76 14.02 -12.85
N SER A 137 -2.90 13.02 -13.06
CA SER A 137 -1.54 13.24 -13.48
C SER A 137 -1.59 14.11 -14.74
N PRO A 138 -1.00 15.31 -14.74
CA PRO A 138 -0.65 15.89 -16.02
C PRO A 138 0.29 14.85 -16.67
N ARG A 139 0.17 14.64 -17.98
CA ARG A 139 1.24 13.97 -18.73
C ARG A 139 2.43 14.92 -18.70
N LEU A 140 3.10 15.03 -17.55
CA LEU A 140 4.30 15.82 -17.40
C LEU A 140 5.34 15.12 -18.26
N SER A 141 5.82 15.85 -19.26
CA SER A 141 6.93 15.49 -20.14
C SER A 141 8.20 15.12 -19.37
N GLU A 142 8.26 15.40 -18.07
CA GLU A 142 9.32 14.97 -17.16
C GLU A 142 8.72 14.14 -16.02
N VAL A 143 8.87 12.82 -16.13
CA VAL A 143 8.59 11.91 -15.01
C VAL A 143 9.63 12.19 -13.93
N PRO A 144 9.24 12.66 -12.73
CA PRO A 144 10.20 12.96 -11.67
C PRO A 144 11.00 11.70 -11.30
N LYS A 145 12.29 11.87 -11.01
CA LYS A 145 13.18 10.75 -10.68
C LYS A 145 12.69 10.05 -9.40
N VAL A 146 12.55 8.73 -9.47
CA VAL A 146 12.17 7.90 -8.32
C VAL A 146 13.29 7.93 -7.28
N LYS A 147 12.94 8.26 -6.03
CA LYS A 147 13.88 8.25 -4.90
C LYS A 147 14.03 6.84 -4.31
N TYR A 148 14.70 5.94 -5.03
CA TYR A 148 14.82 4.52 -4.66
C TYR A 148 15.34 4.28 -3.23
N GLY A 149 16.31 5.07 -2.76
CA GLY A 149 16.80 4.96 -1.38
C GLY A 149 15.71 5.21 -0.33
N GLN A 150 14.82 6.19 -0.57
CA GLN A 150 13.68 6.45 0.32
C GLN A 150 12.61 5.35 0.20
N VAL A 151 12.43 4.77 -0.98
CA VAL A 151 11.50 3.64 -1.18
C VAL A 151 11.98 2.42 -0.39
N ALA A 152 13.25 2.05 -0.53
CA ALA A 152 13.87 0.95 0.22
C ALA A 152 13.75 1.19 1.74
N LEU A 153 14.05 2.41 2.20
CA LEU A 153 13.87 2.78 3.61
C LEU A 153 12.42 2.60 4.07
N CYS A 154 11.43 3.02 3.27
CA CYS A 154 10.02 2.84 3.62
C CYS A 154 9.62 1.36 3.70
N VAL A 155 10.14 0.52 2.80
CA VAL A 155 9.90 -0.94 2.84
C VAL A 155 10.53 -1.53 4.10
N CYS A 156 11.76 -1.15 4.46
CA CYS A 156 12.41 -1.60 5.69
C CYS A 156 11.67 -1.16 6.95
N ILE A 157 11.21 0.10 7.00
CA ILE A 157 10.40 0.62 8.13
C ILE A 157 9.09 -0.18 8.23
N SER A 158 8.39 -0.36 7.11
CA SER A 158 7.16 -1.14 7.06
C SER A 158 7.40 -2.57 7.55
N PHE A 159 8.46 -3.22 7.07
CA PHE A 159 8.83 -4.57 7.48
C PHE A 159 9.13 -4.66 8.98
N ALA A 160 9.95 -3.75 9.52
CA ALA A 160 10.31 -3.73 10.92
C ALA A 160 9.08 -3.54 11.83
N VAL A 161 8.14 -2.68 11.43
CA VAL A 161 6.89 -2.47 12.17
C VAL A 161 6.04 -3.73 12.20
N HIS A 162 5.82 -4.38 11.05
CA HIS A 162 5.02 -5.61 10.98
C HIS A 162 5.70 -6.79 11.71
N ALA A 163 7.01 -6.93 11.58
CA ALA A 163 7.77 -7.93 12.32
C ALA A 163 7.70 -7.68 13.83
N GLY A 164 7.83 -6.42 14.27
CA GLY A 164 7.68 -6.06 15.68
C GLY A 164 6.29 -6.36 16.23
N VAL A 165 5.23 -6.09 15.46
CA VAL A 165 3.85 -6.46 15.84
C VAL A 165 3.71 -7.98 15.97
N PHE A 166 4.29 -8.76 15.09
CA PHE A 166 4.28 -10.22 15.20
C PHE A 166 4.94 -10.73 16.48
N PHE A 167 6.14 -10.23 16.80
CA PHE A 167 6.84 -10.59 18.04
C PHE A 167 6.14 -10.15 19.32
N LEU A 168 5.20 -9.19 19.25
CA LEU A 168 4.40 -8.80 20.40
C LEU A 168 3.17 -9.69 20.59
N ILE A 169 2.72 -10.37 19.53
CA ILE A 169 1.52 -11.21 19.55
C ILE A 169 1.87 -12.68 19.81
N PHE A 170 3.05 -13.14 19.38
CA PHE A 170 3.55 -14.52 19.50
C PHE A 170 4.84 -14.56 20.31
#